data_AF-A0A8T3MNE4-F1
#
_entry.id   AF-A0A8T3MNE4-F1
#
_cell.length_a   1.000
_cell.length_b   1.000
_cell.length_c   1.000
_cell.angle_alpha   90.00
_cell.angle_beta   90.00
_cell.angle_gamma   90.00
#
_symmetry.space_group_name_H-M   'P 1'
#
loop_
_entity.id
_entity.type
_entity.pdbx_description
1 polymer ?
#
loop_
_entity_poly.entity_id
_entity_poly.type
_entity_poly.pdbx_seq_one_letter_code
_entity_poly.pdbx_strand_id
1 'polypeptide(L)'
;MNTNPSHQPRHFPGALLAGLLAIGASAPAPITAHGPDPVFAGGPFGQNKVLEFRWRTGAVPPSAIRTAILAGAQDVTESRASRAATFVYATDGPNPIGYGVDATCGSNGIACFTRTAPYSFTMWFREQGHVFDWGTLKWCQMYTTAPNGCYDVENVALDEFGHVEILAHHVNHANGSDYRDAVVQTYSRTKPSDGYNAHVFGRCDVASLQREYDMLSWSAKYSTCLDLDTALSLSASSTWLAYGGSVTLTASLKVTDYDTYDRLGGNPVAGRKVTLQYRPVGISTWSSIGTIPAGATSGTYVLSQTQTSGRDYRAVFSAPSDEGIGGATSGVVTVRVDSCQASPCPLSALDPNEPVKEEPR
;
A
#
# COMPACT_ATOMS: atom_id res chain seq x y z
N MET A 1 -56.48 63.37 24.48
CA MET A 1 -56.22 61.96 24.83
C MET A 1 -55.36 61.35 23.72
N ASN A 2 -54.19 60.85 24.12
CA ASN A 2 -53.21 59.94 23.48
C ASN A 2 -53.29 59.66 21.97
N THR A 3 -52.21 59.62 21.19
CA THR A 3 -50.76 59.83 21.42
C THR A 3 -50.09 60.04 20.06
N ASN A 4 -49.01 60.79 20.13
CA ASN A 4 -48.16 61.39 19.10
C ASN A 4 -47.20 60.34 18.43
N PRO A 5 -46.18 60.71 17.63
CA PRO A 5 -46.15 60.61 16.17
C PRO A 5 -44.85 59.91 15.67
N SER A 6 -44.48 59.98 14.38
CA SER A 6 -43.09 60.35 13.99
C SER A 6 -42.85 60.43 12.48
N HIS A 7 -42.03 61.42 12.15
CA HIS A 7 -41.68 61.97 10.85
C HIS A 7 -40.65 61.15 10.06
N GLN A 8 -40.75 61.20 8.72
CA GLN A 8 -39.63 61.02 7.79
C GLN A 8 -38.72 62.27 7.78
N PRO A 9 -37.41 62.13 7.49
CA PRO A 9 -36.97 62.48 6.13
C PRO A 9 -35.83 61.60 5.56
N ARG A 10 -35.76 61.57 4.23
CA ARG A 10 -34.74 60.93 3.39
C ARG A 10 -33.44 61.75 3.36
N HIS A 11 -32.29 61.09 3.49
CA HIS A 11 -31.01 61.52 2.92
C HIS A 11 -30.14 60.30 2.54
N PHE A 12 -29.72 60.23 1.26
CA PHE A 12 -28.53 59.50 0.79
C PHE A 12 -27.28 60.35 1.14
N PRO A 13 -26.06 59.81 1.42
CA PRO A 13 -25.27 59.03 0.44
C PRO A 13 -24.25 58.00 1.02
N GLY A 14 -23.57 57.26 0.13
CA GLY A 14 -22.22 56.73 0.38
C GLY A 14 -22.08 55.21 0.49
N ALA A 15 -22.15 54.49 -0.62
CA ALA A 15 -21.72 53.08 -0.68
C ALA A 15 -20.21 53.00 -0.96
N LEU A 16 -19.44 52.65 0.07
CA LEU A 16 -18.04 52.24 -0.04
C LEU A 16 -18.00 50.79 -0.54
N LEU A 17 -17.63 50.62 -1.82
CA LEU A 17 -17.36 49.32 -2.43
C LEU A 17 -15.94 48.87 -2.03
N ALA A 18 -15.82 47.99 -1.05
CA ALA A 18 -14.58 47.28 -0.76
C ALA A 18 -14.52 46.03 -1.65
N GLY A 19 -13.73 46.10 -2.72
CA GLY A 19 -13.46 44.96 -3.59
C GLY A 19 -12.58 43.92 -2.89
N LEU A 20 -13.17 42.82 -2.44
CA LEU A 20 -12.46 41.58 -2.14
C LEU A 20 -12.08 40.91 -3.45
N LEU A 21 -10.82 41.08 -3.86
CA LEU A 21 -10.20 40.26 -4.89
C LEU A 21 -10.00 38.86 -4.29
N ALA A 22 -10.94 37.95 -4.52
CA ALA A 22 -10.74 36.53 -4.27
C ALA A 22 -9.75 36.01 -5.32
N ILE A 23 -8.47 35.93 -4.93
CA ILE A 23 -7.49 35.12 -5.66
C ILE A 23 -7.91 33.68 -5.43
N GLY A 24 -8.80 33.18 -6.30
CA GLY A 24 -9.09 31.76 -6.42
C GLY A 24 -7.80 31.07 -6.83
N ALA A 25 -7.07 30.53 -5.85
CA ALA A 25 -6.08 29.52 -6.12
C ALA A 25 -6.84 28.37 -6.79
N SER A 26 -6.76 28.29 -8.12
CA SER A 26 -7.10 27.10 -8.87
C SER A 26 -6.18 26.01 -8.35
N ALA A 27 -6.67 25.23 -7.37
CA ALA A 27 -6.05 23.99 -6.99
C ALA A 27 -5.87 23.20 -8.30
N PRO A 28 -4.65 22.74 -8.64
CA PRO A 28 -4.49 21.88 -9.78
C PRO A 28 -5.48 20.73 -9.61
N ALA A 29 -6.23 20.42 -10.68
CA ALA A 29 -7.05 19.21 -10.70
C ALA A 29 -6.15 18.05 -10.25
N PRO A 30 -6.64 17.14 -9.37
CA PRO A 30 -5.83 16.02 -8.92
C PRO A 30 -5.31 15.33 -10.18
N ILE A 31 -3.99 15.30 -10.33
CA ILE A 31 -3.34 14.43 -11.30
C ILE A 31 -3.88 13.07 -10.95
N THR A 32 -4.62 12.44 -11.86
CA THR A 32 -5.25 11.14 -11.64
C THR A 32 -4.15 10.20 -11.15
N ALA A 33 -4.15 9.89 -9.87
CA ALA A 33 -3.15 9.03 -9.29
C ALA A 33 -3.20 7.71 -10.06
N HIS A 34 -2.05 7.23 -10.53
CA HIS A 34 -1.95 5.95 -11.20
C HIS A 34 -2.50 4.88 -10.24
N GLY A 35 -3.59 4.23 -10.64
CA GLY A 35 -4.26 3.21 -9.84
C GLY A 35 -3.72 1.81 -10.14
N PRO A 36 -4.13 0.80 -9.36
CA PRO A 36 -3.72 -0.59 -9.58
C PRO A 36 -4.07 -1.06 -11.00
N ASP A 37 -3.26 -1.97 -11.54
CA ASP A 37 -3.46 -2.53 -12.87
C ASP A 37 -4.81 -3.25 -12.97
N PRO A 38 -5.49 -3.18 -14.13
CA PRO A 38 -6.65 -4.02 -14.38
C PRO A 38 -6.29 -5.50 -14.24
N VAL A 39 -7.27 -6.36 -13.96
CA VAL A 39 -7.08 -7.80 -13.78
C VAL A 39 -7.94 -8.58 -14.76
N PHE A 40 -7.45 -9.73 -15.23
CA PHE A 40 -8.23 -10.65 -16.05
C PHE A 40 -9.33 -11.34 -15.24
N ALA A 41 -10.38 -11.74 -15.95
CA ALA A 41 -11.37 -12.67 -15.41
C ALA A 41 -10.76 -14.07 -15.16
N GLY A 42 -11.46 -14.90 -14.39
CA GLY A 42 -11.08 -16.30 -14.15
C GLY A 42 -10.38 -16.58 -12.80
N GLY A 43 -10.23 -15.57 -11.95
CA GLY A 43 -9.69 -15.69 -10.58
C GLY A 43 -8.19 -16.02 -10.53
N PRO A 44 -7.51 -15.87 -9.37
CA PRO A 44 -6.08 -16.07 -9.23
C PRO A 44 -5.67 -17.56 -9.14
N PHE A 45 -4.37 -17.84 -9.30
CA PHE A 45 -3.76 -19.07 -8.81
C PHE A 45 -3.80 -19.10 -7.26
N GLY A 46 -3.41 -20.23 -6.66
CA GLY A 46 -3.32 -20.32 -5.19
C GLY A 46 -2.23 -19.41 -4.62
N GLN A 47 -2.47 -18.80 -3.46
CA GLN A 47 -1.45 -18.01 -2.74
C GLN A 47 -0.19 -18.85 -2.45
N ASN A 48 0.99 -18.28 -2.68
CA ASN A 48 2.31 -18.91 -2.51
C ASN A 48 2.48 -20.22 -3.31
N LYS A 49 1.65 -20.45 -4.34
CA LYS A 49 1.79 -21.63 -5.17
C LYS A 49 3.10 -21.54 -5.96
N VAL A 50 3.81 -22.65 -6.06
CA VAL A 50 4.90 -22.79 -7.03
C VAL A 50 4.30 -23.31 -8.33
N LEU A 51 4.47 -22.57 -9.41
CA LEU A 51 4.05 -22.90 -10.75
C LEU A 51 5.27 -23.37 -11.55
N GLU A 52 5.41 -24.70 -11.63
CA GLU A 52 6.49 -25.32 -12.39
C GLU A 52 6.25 -25.21 -13.89
N PHE A 53 7.27 -24.84 -14.65
CA PHE A 53 7.23 -24.78 -16.10
C PHE A 53 8.39 -25.52 -16.72
N ARG A 54 8.21 -25.91 -17.99
CA ARG A 54 9.23 -26.58 -18.79
C ARG A 54 9.34 -25.95 -20.16
N TRP A 55 10.41 -26.29 -20.88
CA TRP A 55 10.50 -25.96 -22.29
C TRP A 55 9.59 -26.86 -23.11
N ARG A 56 8.88 -26.27 -24.06
CA ARG A 56 8.03 -27.00 -24.98
C ARG A 56 8.87 -27.85 -25.92
N THR A 57 8.55 -29.13 -26.03
CA THR A 57 9.18 -30.07 -26.97
C THR A 57 9.04 -29.57 -28.40
N GLY A 58 10.13 -29.54 -29.16
CA GLY A 58 10.16 -29.03 -30.55
C GLY A 58 10.23 -27.51 -30.68
N ALA A 59 10.04 -26.76 -29.59
CA ALA A 59 10.07 -25.29 -29.55
C ALA A 59 10.88 -24.80 -28.35
N VAL A 60 12.04 -25.42 -28.11
CA VAL A 60 12.93 -25.09 -26.98
C VAL A 60 13.64 -23.76 -27.30
N PRO A 61 13.60 -22.76 -26.40
CA PRO A 61 14.29 -21.51 -26.66
C PRO A 61 15.82 -21.69 -26.72
N PRO A 62 16.53 -20.87 -27.53
CA PRO A 62 17.99 -20.78 -27.49
C PRO A 62 18.50 -20.48 -26.07
N SER A 63 19.75 -20.84 -25.77
CA SER A 63 20.32 -20.69 -24.42
C SER A 63 20.17 -19.29 -23.83
N ALA A 64 20.49 -18.25 -24.61
CA ALA A 64 20.39 -16.86 -24.16
C ALA A 64 18.94 -16.45 -23.83
N ILE A 65 17.97 -16.92 -24.61
CA ILE A 65 16.54 -16.68 -24.37
C ILE A 65 16.08 -17.44 -23.12
N ARG A 66 16.50 -18.69 -22.92
CA ARG A 66 16.18 -19.47 -21.71
C ARG A 66 16.69 -18.77 -20.45
N THR A 67 17.94 -18.29 -20.48
CA THR A 67 18.53 -17.57 -19.34
C THR A 67 17.69 -16.34 -18.99
N ALA A 68 17.26 -15.54 -19.97
CA ALA A 68 16.43 -14.37 -19.72
C ALA A 68 15.01 -14.69 -19.23
N ILE A 69 14.37 -15.74 -19.75
CA ILE A 69 13.05 -16.18 -19.24
C ILE A 69 13.17 -16.65 -17.78
N LEU A 70 14.23 -17.37 -17.43
CA LEU A 70 14.50 -17.79 -16.06
C LEU A 70 14.74 -16.58 -15.13
N ALA A 71 15.44 -15.56 -15.61
CA ALA A 71 15.62 -14.31 -14.88
C ALA A 71 14.28 -13.59 -14.67
N GLY A 72 13.43 -13.47 -15.70
CA GLY A 72 12.10 -12.87 -15.54
C GLY A 72 11.20 -13.64 -14.54
N ALA A 73 11.31 -14.97 -14.50
CA ALA A 73 10.64 -15.80 -13.48
C ALA A 73 11.17 -15.52 -12.05
N GLN A 74 12.46 -15.23 -11.92
CA GLN A 74 13.07 -14.81 -10.67
C GLN A 74 12.64 -13.39 -10.29
N ASP A 75 12.55 -12.45 -11.24
CA ASP A 75 12.09 -11.08 -11.01
C ASP A 75 10.68 -11.05 -10.42
N VAL A 76 9.76 -11.91 -10.90
CA VAL A 76 8.44 -12.10 -10.27
C VAL A 76 8.60 -12.43 -8.80
N THR A 77 9.49 -13.36 -8.47
CA THR A 77 9.70 -13.83 -7.10
C THR A 77 10.20 -12.68 -6.21
N GLU A 78 11.11 -11.87 -6.72
CA GLU A 78 11.76 -10.80 -5.96
C GLU A 78 10.88 -9.54 -5.82
N SER A 79 10.01 -9.26 -6.79
CA SER A 79 9.32 -7.98 -6.89
C SER A 79 7.82 -8.02 -6.55
N ARG A 80 7.15 -9.18 -6.57
CA ARG A 80 5.68 -9.26 -6.42
C ARG A 80 5.09 -8.69 -5.14
N ALA A 81 5.90 -8.58 -4.07
CA ALA A 81 5.56 -8.09 -2.71
C ALA A 81 4.16 -8.51 -2.17
N SER A 82 3.71 -9.69 -2.60
CA SER A 82 2.40 -10.29 -2.34
C SER A 82 2.59 -11.81 -2.23
N ARG A 83 1.52 -12.54 -1.93
CA ARG A 83 1.53 -14.01 -2.00
C ARG A 83 1.16 -14.54 -3.38
N ALA A 84 1.37 -13.75 -4.44
CA ALA A 84 1.28 -14.24 -5.80
C ALA A 84 2.19 -15.47 -6.00
N ALA A 85 1.88 -16.28 -7.02
CA ALA A 85 2.62 -17.51 -7.28
C ALA A 85 4.08 -17.20 -7.65
N THR A 86 4.93 -18.22 -7.58
CA THR A 86 6.31 -18.16 -8.08
C THR A 86 6.49 -19.13 -9.22
N PHE A 87 7.39 -18.81 -10.14
CA PHE A 87 7.63 -19.63 -11.34
C PHE A 87 8.99 -20.32 -11.24
N VAL A 88 8.99 -21.63 -11.41
CA VAL A 88 10.22 -22.44 -11.30
C VAL A 88 10.34 -23.33 -12.51
N TYR A 89 11.52 -23.37 -13.11
CA TYR A 89 11.79 -24.33 -14.16
C TYR A 89 11.96 -25.74 -13.60
N ALA A 90 11.23 -26.69 -14.18
CA ALA A 90 11.37 -28.11 -13.94
C ALA A 90 11.30 -28.84 -15.29
N THR A 91 12.19 -29.83 -15.52
CA THR A 91 12.24 -30.56 -16.81
C THR A 91 10.89 -31.19 -17.16
N ASP A 92 10.17 -31.69 -16.16
CA ASP A 92 8.87 -32.34 -16.30
C ASP A 92 7.69 -31.44 -15.86
N GLY A 93 7.93 -30.13 -15.75
CA GLY A 93 6.92 -29.16 -15.32
C GLY A 93 5.66 -29.20 -16.21
N PRO A 94 4.45 -29.02 -15.64
CA PRO A 94 3.20 -29.17 -16.39
C PRO A 94 2.93 -28.01 -17.36
N ASN A 95 3.57 -26.85 -17.18
CA ASN A 95 3.31 -25.63 -17.95
C ASN A 95 4.38 -25.43 -19.04
N PRO A 96 4.06 -25.63 -20.33
CA PRO A 96 5.05 -25.48 -21.40
C PRO A 96 5.25 -24.01 -21.82
N ILE A 97 6.51 -23.58 -21.88
CA ILE A 97 6.95 -22.33 -22.52
C ILE A 97 7.67 -22.66 -23.83
N GLY A 98 7.20 -22.10 -24.93
CA GLY A 98 7.75 -22.32 -26.27
C GLY A 98 8.42 -21.08 -26.86
N TYR A 99 9.32 -21.31 -27.81
CA TYR A 99 9.92 -20.28 -28.65
C TYR A 99 9.98 -20.77 -30.10
N GLY A 100 9.51 -19.97 -31.05
CA GLY A 100 9.60 -20.32 -32.47
C GLY A 100 8.48 -19.77 -33.35
N VAL A 101 8.58 -20.11 -34.64
CA VAL A 101 7.64 -19.70 -35.71
C VAL A 101 6.20 -20.18 -35.46
N ASP A 102 6.05 -21.27 -34.70
CA ASP A 102 4.76 -21.85 -34.35
C ASP A 102 4.07 -21.12 -33.17
N ALA A 103 4.65 -20.01 -32.70
CA ALA A 103 4.04 -19.17 -31.68
C ALA A 103 2.66 -18.67 -32.15
N THR A 104 1.63 -19.05 -31.39
CA THR A 104 0.21 -18.77 -31.68
C THR A 104 -0.27 -17.44 -31.11
N CYS A 105 0.67 -16.50 -30.91
CA CYS A 105 0.34 -15.18 -30.42
C CYS A 105 -0.50 -14.40 -31.44
N GLY A 106 -1.19 -13.36 -30.98
CA GLY A 106 -1.90 -12.43 -31.88
C GLY A 106 -0.95 -11.84 -32.93
N SER A 107 -1.51 -11.23 -33.98
CA SER A 107 -0.74 -10.74 -35.15
C SER A 107 0.42 -9.81 -34.80
N ASN A 108 0.32 -9.09 -33.68
CA ASN A 108 1.36 -8.15 -33.20
C ASN A 108 2.06 -8.62 -31.90
N GLY A 109 1.67 -9.77 -31.34
CA GLY A 109 2.24 -10.27 -30.09
C GLY A 109 3.64 -10.82 -30.31
N ILE A 110 4.66 -10.23 -29.66
CA ILE A 110 6.04 -10.72 -29.67
C ILE A 110 6.22 -11.89 -28.69
N ALA A 111 5.39 -11.91 -27.65
CA ALA A 111 5.14 -13.02 -26.76
C ALA A 111 3.64 -13.08 -26.46
N CYS A 112 3.22 -14.14 -25.80
CA CYS A 112 1.86 -14.29 -25.31
C CYS A 112 1.76 -15.42 -24.29
N PHE A 113 0.67 -15.42 -23.55
CA PHE A 113 0.33 -16.44 -22.57
C PHE A 113 -1.07 -17.04 -22.83
N THR A 114 -1.31 -18.21 -22.25
CA THR A 114 -2.66 -18.69 -21.94
C THR A 114 -2.72 -19.11 -20.49
N ARG A 115 -3.91 -19.05 -19.90
CA ARG A 115 -4.11 -19.20 -18.46
C ARG A 115 -5.44 -19.88 -18.18
N THR A 116 -5.42 -20.93 -17.39
CA THR A 116 -6.61 -21.57 -16.82
C THR A 116 -6.37 -21.78 -15.33
N ALA A 117 -6.52 -20.73 -14.54
CA ALA A 117 -6.37 -20.81 -13.09
C ALA A 117 -7.45 -21.73 -12.49
N PRO A 118 -7.13 -22.55 -11.46
CA PRO A 118 -5.82 -22.68 -10.81
C PRO A 118 -4.91 -23.78 -11.44
N TYR A 119 -5.24 -24.30 -12.62
CA TYR A 119 -4.71 -25.56 -13.15
C TYR A 119 -3.42 -25.40 -13.94
N SER A 120 -3.39 -24.52 -14.94
CA SER A 120 -2.28 -24.46 -15.89
C SER A 120 -2.14 -23.11 -16.57
N PHE A 121 -0.97 -22.92 -17.18
CA PHE A 121 -0.67 -21.83 -18.10
C PHE A 121 0.26 -22.33 -19.21
N THR A 122 0.36 -21.56 -20.28
CA THR A 122 1.39 -21.73 -21.31
C THR A 122 1.93 -20.38 -21.70
N MET A 123 3.17 -20.30 -22.16
CA MET A 123 3.71 -19.09 -22.78
C MET A 123 4.38 -19.39 -24.11
N TRP A 124 4.44 -18.39 -24.97
CA TRP A 124 5.11 -18.43 -26.25
C TRP A 124 5.90 -17.15 -26.46
N PHE A 125 7.10 -17.30 -27.02
CA PHE A 125 7.92 -16.20 -27.54
C PHE A 125 8.11 -16.41 -29.03
N ARG A 126 7.94 -15.36 -29.83
CA ARG A 126 8.28 -15.41 -31.25
C ARG A 126 9.80 -15.46 -31.44
N GLU A 127 10.22 -16.05 -32.53
CA GLU A 127 11.62 -16.19 -32.88
C GLU A 127 12.30 -14.87 -33.24
N GLN A 128 13.58 -14.79 -32.93
CA GLN A 128 14.49 -13.78 -33.45
C GLN A 128 14.37 -13.68 -34.97
N GLY A 129 14.14 -12.48 -35.49
CA GLY A 129 13.98 -12.26 -36.93
C GLY A 129 12.55 -12.40 -37.43
N HIS A 130 11.56 -12.64 -36.56
CA HIS A 130 10.16 -12.65 -36.98
C HIS A 130 9.76 -11.34 -37.67
N VAL A 131 9.07 -11.43 -38.81
CA VAL A 131 8.67 -10.27 -39.62
C VAL A 131 7.24 -9.88 -39.28
N PHE A 132 7.06 -8.62 -38.90
CA PHE A 132 5.80 -7.94 -38.69
C PHE A 132 5.63 -6.82 -39.71
N ASP A 133 4.40 -6.30 -39.83
CA ASP A 133 4.12 -5.11 -40.68
C ASP A 133 4.92 -3.88 -40.25
N TRP A 134 5.29 -3.79 -38.96
CA TRP A 134 6.07 -2.69 -38.39
C TRP A 134 7.59 -2.92 -38.44
N GLY A 135 8.07 -4.11 -38.83
CA GLY A 135 9.51 -4.40 -38.91
C GLY A 135 9.87 -5.82 -38.51
N THR A 136 11.12 -5.99 -38.05
CA THR A 136 11.66 -7.31 -37.69
C THR A 136 11.97 -7.37 -36.20
N LEU A 137 11.48 -8.40 -35.53
CA LEU A 137 11.72 -8.67 -34.11
C LEU A 137 13.20 -8.90 -33.85
N LYS A 138 13.74 -8.18 -32.85
CA LYS A 138 15.10 -8.33 -32.36
C LYS A 138 15.05 -8.53 -30.86
N TRP A 139 15.55 -9.65 -30.36
CA TRP A 139 15.77 -9.91 -28.95
C TRP A 139 17.17 -9.44 -28.56
N CYS A 140 17.29 -8.62 -27.53
CA CYS A 140 18.56 -8.04 -27.13
C CYS A 140 19.59 -9.13 -26.76
N GLN A 141 19.13 -10.20 -26.11
CA GLN A 141 19.95 -11.34 -25.69
C GLN A 141 20.55 -12.16 -26.84
N MET A 142 20.10 -11.96 -28.08
CA MET A 142 20.64 -12.66 -29.26
C MET A 142 21.86 -11.96 -29.86
N TYR A 143 22.28 -10.83 -29.30
CA TYR A 143 23.42 -10.03 -29.78
C TYR A 143 24.46 -9.84 -28.69
N THR A 144 25.74 -9.94 -29.05
CA THR A 144 26.85 -9.56 -28.14
C THR A 144 26.81 -8.07 -27.82
N THR A 145 26.35 -7.24 -28.75
CA THR A 145 26.08 -5.82 -28.55
C THR A 145 24.69 -5.53 -29.08
N ALA A 146 23.76 -5.26 -28.16
CA ALA A 146 22.35 -5.09 -28.47
C ALA A 146 22.12 -3.88 -29.40
N PRO A 147 21.47 -4.06 -30.56
CA PRO A 147 21.14 -2.95 -31.46
C PRO A 147 20.00 -2.10 -30.88
N ASN A 148 19.89 -0.86 -31.33
CA ASN A 148 18.69 -0.05 -31.04
C ASN A 148 17.43 -0.73 -31.61
N GLY A 149 16.33 -0.65 -30.85
CA GLY A 149 15.06 -1.26 -31.24
C GLY A 149 14.93 -2.75 -30.93
N CYS A 150 15.84 -3.34 -30.15
CA CYS A 150 15.63 -4.69 -29.61
C CYS A 150 14.73 -4.67 -28.37
N TYR A 151 14.00 -5.78 -28.17
CA TYR A 151 13.19 -6.05 -27.00
C TYR A 151 14.00 -6.88 -26.01
N ASP A 152 13.82 -6.58 -24.73
CA ASP A 152 14.44 -7.32 -23.65
C ASP A 152 13.57 -8.53 -23.30
N VAL A 153 14.11 -9.73 -23.51
CA VAL A 153 13.39 -10.99 -23.25
C VAL A 153 13.03 -11.13 -21.77
N GLU A 154 13.87 -10.65 -20.86
CA GLU A 154 13.65 -10.77 -19.41
C GLU A 154 12.47 -9.91 -18.97
N ASN A 155 12.45 -8.66 -19.42
CA ASN A 155 11.31 -7.75 -19.22
C ASN A 155 10.01 -8.30 -19.81
N VAL A 156 10.06 -8.79 -21.05
CA VAL A 156 8.88 -9.38 -21.72
C VAL A 156 8.45 -10.67 -20.99
N ALA A 157 9.38 -11.47 -20.46
CA ALA A 157 9.02 -12.61 -19.65
C ALA A 157 8.32 -12.19 -18.35
N LEU A 158 8.79 -11.14 -17.68
CA LEU A 158 8.15 -10.60 -16.49
C LEU A 158 6.72 -10.10 -16.77
N ASP A 159 6.51 -9.39 -17.88
CA ASP A 159 5.19 -8.96 -18.38
C ASP A 159 4.25 -10.17 -18.55
N GLU A 160 4.68 -11.17 -19.30
CA GLU A 160 3.88 -12.37 -19.56
C GLU A 160 3.64 -13.22 -18.30
N PHE A 161 4.58 -13.25 -17.34
CA PHE A 161 4.32 -13.88 -16.05
C PHE A 161 3.32 -13.08 -15.19
N GLY A 162 3.33 -11.75 -15.26
CA GLY A 162 2.30 -10.90 -14.64
C GLY A 162 0.91 -11.21 -15.18
N HIS A 163 0.80 -11.41 -16.49
CA HIS A 163 -0.40 -11.90 -17.13
C HIS A 163 -0.86 -13.28 -16.65
N VAL A 164 0.07 -14.22 -16.49
CA VAL A 164 -0.22 -15.53 -15.90
C VAL A 164 -0.74 -15.37 -14.49
N GLU A 165 -0.17 -14.49 -13.66
CA GLU A 165 -0.63 -14.25 -12.31
C GLU A 165 -2.08 -13.77 -12.29
N ILE A 166 -2.42 -12.70 -13.03
CA ILE A 166 -3.80 -12.23 -13.35
C ILE A 166 -3.79 -10.83 -13.99
N LEU A 167 -2.66 -10.14 -14.05
CA LEU A 167 -2.60 -8.73 -14.43
C LEU A 167 -2.97 -8.56 -15.91
N ALA A 168 -3.85 -7.61 -16.21
CA ALA A 168 -4.07 -7.15 -17.57
C ALA A 168 -3.22 -5.90 -17.83
N HIS A 169 -3.11 -5.47 -19.08
CA HIS A 169 -2.26 -4.34 -19.43
C HIS A 169 -2.61 -3.07 -18.64
N HIS A 170 -1.59 -2.46 -18.04
CA HIS A 170 -1.68 -1.11 -17.51
C HIS A 170 -1.97 -0.10 -18.62
N VAL A 171 -2.52 1.05 -18.23
CA VAL A 171 -2.79 2.16 -19.15
C VAL A 171 -1.48 2.72 -19.70
N ASN A 172 -1.38 2.88 -21.01
CA ASN A 172 -0.23 3.54 -21.63
C ASN A 172 -0.48 5.04 -21.78
N HIS A 173 0.37 5.86 -21.17
CA HIS A 173 0.30 7.31 -21.28
C HIS A 173 1.24 7.82 -22.38
N ALA A 174 0.81 8.88 -23.09
CA ALA A 174 1.58 9.44 -24.20
C ALA A 174 2.96 10.00 -23.77
N ASN A 175 3.09 10.39 -22.49
CA ASN A 175 4.33 10.90 -21.91
C ASN A 175 5.23 9.79 -21.33
N GLY A 176 4.78 8.52 -21.35
CA GLY A 176 5.51 7.38 -20.81
C GLY A 176 5.70 7.39 -19.29
N SER A 177 4.85 8.11 -18.53
CA SER A 177 4.95 8.06 -17.07
C SER A 177 4.60 6.69 -16.48
N ASP A 178 3.76 5.92 -17.19
CA ASP A 178 3.33 4.56 -16.87
C ASP A 178 4.48 3.53 -16.74
N TYR A 179 5.63 3.76 -17.38
CA TYR A 179 6.77 2.82 -17.33
C TYR A 179 7.47 2.75 -15.97
N ARG A 180 7.12 3.64 -15.05
CA ARG A 180 7.52 3.55 -13.64
C ARG A 180 6.46 2.89 -12.77
N ASP A 181 5.26 2.73 -13.31
CA ASP A 181 4.10 2.27 -12.58
C ASP A 181 3.85 0.78 -12.82
N ALA A 182 4.05 0.29 -14.04
CA ALA A 182 3.83 -1.11 -14.37
C ALA A 182 4.80 -1.64 -15.45
N VAL A 183 5.13 -2.93 -15.36
CA VAL A 183 5.78 -3.73 -16.40
C VAL A 183 4.74 -4.33 -17.34
N VAL A 184 3.57 -4.73 -16.80
CA VAL A 184 2.54 -5.38 -17.61
C VAL A 184 1.81 -4.37 -18.47
N GLN A 185 2.08 -4.35 -19.78
CA GLN A 185 1.67 -3.24 -20.64
C GLN A 185 1.29 -3.67 -22.06
N THR A 186 0.41 -2.89 -22.70
CA THR A 186 -0.04 -3.18 -24.07
C THR A 186 1.10 -3.07 -25.08
N TYR A 187 2.04 -2.17 -24.82
CA TYR A 187 3.20 -1.92 -25.69
C TYR A 187 4.49 -2.09 -24.91
N SER A 188 5.16 -3.23 -25.13
CA SER A 188 6.53 -3.43 -24.64
C SER A 188 7.46 -2.39 -25.27
N ARG A 189 8.34 -1.78 -24.47
CA ARG A 189 9.30 -0.80 -24.99
C ARG A 189 10.55 -1.51 -25.49
N THR A 190 11.00 -1.10 -26.68
CA THR A 190 12.33 -1.46 -27.15
C THR A 190 13.37 -0.65 -26.37
N LYS A 191 14.29 -1.33 -25.66
CA LYS A 191 15.35 -0.79 -24.81
C LYS A 191 14.83 0.09 -23.63
N PRO A 192 14.92 -0.36 -22.37
CA PRO A 192 14.55 0.47 -21.23
C PRO A 192 15.41 1.74 -21.18
N SER A 193 14.79 2.87 -20.85
CA SER A 193 15.48 4.11 -20.54
C SER A 193 15.93 4.11 -19.08
N ASP A 194 16.92 4.93 -18.74
CA ASP A 194 17.35 5.11 -17.35
C ASP A 194 16.14 5.44 -16.45
N GLY A 195 15.92 4.59 -15.44
CA GLY A 195 14.82 4.72 -14.48
C GLY A 195 13.48 4.12 -14.91
N TYR A 196 13.43 3.28 -15.96
CA TYR A 196 12.29 2.39 -16.23
C TYR A 196 12.38 1.11 -15.41
N ASN A 197 11.24 0.59 -14.96
CA ASN A 197 11.18 -0.72 -14.32
C ASN A 197 11.26 -1.78 -15.42
N ALA A 198 12.45 -2.33 -15.64
CA ALA A 198 12.66 -3.36 -16.68
C ALA A 198 12.68 -4.79 -16.11
N HIS A 199 13.02 -4.94 -14.84
CA HIS A 199 13.31 -6.24 -14.21
C HIS A 199 12.69 -6.36 -12.81
N VAL A 200 11.66 -5.56 -12.54
CA VAL A 200 10.88 -5.59 -11.30
C VAL A 200 9.46 -5.17 -11.62
N PHE A 201 8.47 -5.83 -11.01
CA PHE A 201 7.10 -5.32 -11.06
C PHE A 201 7.06 -3.88 -10.53
N GLY A 202 6.36 -3.03 -11.27
CA GLY A 202 6.09 -1.67 -10.87
C GLY A 202 5.10 -1.61 -9.72
N ARG A 203 4.95 -0.41 -9.14
CA ARG A 203 4.04 -0.22 -8.00
C ARG A 203 2.59 -0.61 -8.33
N CYS A 204 2.10 -0.36 -9.54
CA CYS A 204 0.72 -0.66 -9.91
C CYS A 204 0.49 -2.15 -10.21
N ASP A 205 1.49 -2.86 -10.77
CA ASP A 205 1.47 -4.33 -10.83
C ASP A 205 1.37 -4.91 -9.41
N VAL A 206 2.26 -4.47 -8.51
CA VAL A 206 2.33 -4.94 -7.11
C VAL A 206 1.04 -4.65 -6.37
N ALA A 207 0.42 -3.48 -6.58
CA ALA A 207 -0.85 -3.12 -5.96
C ALA A 207 -1.96 -4.11 -6.31
N SER A 208 -2.06 -4.49 -7.59
CA SER A 208 -3.05 -5.47 -8.02
C SER A 208 -2.72 -6.87 -7.52
N LEU A 209 -1.46 -7.28 -7.53
CA LEU A 209 -1.06 -8.57 -6.93
C LEU A 209 -1.35 -8.60 -5.42
N GLN A 210 -1.15 -7.51 -4.68
CA GLN A 210 -1.51 -7.42 -3.26
C GLN A 210 -3.02 -7.55 -3.04
N ARG A 211 -3.86 -6.94 -3.88
CA ARG A 211 -5.33 -7.09 -3.79
C ARG A 211 -5.79 -8.53 -4.07
N GLU A 212 -5.22 -9.15 -5.10
CA GLU A 212 -5.63 -10.48 -5.56
C GLU A 212 -5.03 -11.64 -4.77
N TYR A 213 -3.84 -11.43 -4.20
CA TYR A 213 -3.08 -12.47 -3.50
C TYR A 213 -2.72 -12.13 -2.06
N ASP A 214 -3.14 -11.00 -1.50
CA ASP A 214 -2.77 -10.55 -0.15
C ASP A 214 -1.25 -10.25 0.00
N MET A 215 -0.89 -9.66 1.12
CA MET A 215 0.46 -9.22 1.47
C MET A 215 1.40 -10.41 1.68
N LEU A 216 2.64 -10.31 1.16
CA LEU A 216 3.67 -11.33 1.38
C LEU A 216 3.89 -11.60 2.87
N SER A 217 3.89 -10.54 3.68
CA SER A 217 3.87 -10.60 5.14
C SER A 217 3.15 -9.37 5.70
N TRP A 218 2.73 -9.42 6.96
CA TRP A 218 2.06 -8.28 7.60
C TRP A 218 2.96 -7.06 7.81
N SER A 219 4.28 -7.21 7.66
CA SER A 219 5.25 -6.13 7.68
C SER A 219 5.68 -5.65 6.28
N ALA A 220 5.27 -6.35 5.21
CA ALA A 220 5.55 -5.92 3.85
C ALA A 220 4.84 -4.60 3.56
N LYS A 221 5.47 -3.73 2.78
CA LYS A 221 4.93 -2.40 2.45
C LYS A 221 3.76 -2.52 1.49
N TYR A 222 2.72 -1.71 1.73
CA TYR A 222 1.63 -1.55 0.77
C TYR A 222 2.12 -0.73 -0.41
N SER A 223 1.79 -1.16 -1.63
CA SER A 223 2.17 -0.41 -2.82
C SER A 223 1.64 1.02 -2.79
N THR A 224 2.41 1.97 -3.32
CA THR A 224 2.02 3.38 -3.46
C THR A 224 1.03 3.65 -4.60
N CYS A 225 0.62 2.63 -5.37
CA CYS A 225 -0.58 2.72 -6.25
C CYS A 225 -1.88 2.35 -5.51
N LEU A 226 -1.82 2.02 -4.21
CA LEU A 226 -2.98 1.86 -3.35
C LEU A 226 -3.26 3.16 -2.59
N ASP A 227 -4.52 3.31 -2.17
CA ASP A 227 -4.96 4.36 -1.25
C ASP A 227 -5.93 3.71 -0.25
N LEU A 228 -5.39 3.13 0.83
CA LEU A 228 -6.17 2.38 1.80
C LEU A 228 -6.29 3.14 3.11
N ASP A 229 -7.52 3.29 3.59
CA ASP A 229 -7.76 3.76 4.96
C ASP A 229 -7.24 2.77 5.99
N THR A 230 -6.75 3.29 7.13
CA THR A 230 -6.42 2.47 8.30
C THR A 230 -7.33 2.77 9.48
N ALA A 231 -7.56 1.74 10.29
CA ALA A 231 -8.29 1.83 11.54
C ALA A 231 -7.32 1.55 12.71
N LEU A 232 -7.33 2.44 13.70
CA LEU A 232 -6.53 2.33 14.91
C LEU A 232 -7.43 2.34 16.14
N SER A 233 -7.32 1.32 16.98
CA SER A 233 -7.99 1.26 18.28
C SER A 233 -6.97 1.24 19.42
N LEU A 234 -7.39 1.64 20.62
CA LEU A 234 -6.59 1.60 21.83
C LEU A 234 -7.46 1.06 22.97
N SER A 235 -6.91 0.13 23.76
CA SER A 235 -7.52 -0.38 24.99
C SER A 235 -6.53 -0.33 26.15
N ALA A 236 -7.04 -0.30 27.38
CA ALA A 236 -6.27 -0.38 28.61
C ALA A 236 -6.62 -1.66 29.37
N SER A 237 -5.64 -2.27 30.03
CA SER A 237 -5.87 -3.42 30.93
C SER A 237 -6.72 -3.06 32.16
N SER A 238 -6.69 -1.79 32.57
CA SER A 238 -7.59 -1.21 33.57
C SER A 238 -7.75 0.29 33.30
N THR A 239 -8.93 0.83 33.59
CA THR A 239 -9.21 2.29 33.56
C THR A 239 -9.18 2.92 34.95
N TRP A 240 -8.90 2.12 35.99
CA TRP A 240 -8.74 2.56 37.38
C TRP A 240 -7.52 1.89 38.01
N LEU A 241 -6.67 2.67 38.66
CA LEU A 241 -5.43 2.20 39.29
C LEU A 241 -5.26 2.84 40.66
N ALA A 242 -4.63 2.12 41.58
CA ALA A 242 -4.01 2.75 42.74
C ALA A 242 -2.86 3.68 42.30
N TYR A 243 -2.53 4.67 43.13
CA TYR A 243 -1.36 5.52 42.92
C TYR A 243 -0.07 4.68 42.79
N GLY A 244 0.71 4.95 41.75
CA GLY A 244 1.92 4.16 41.42
C GLY A 244 1.63 2.83 40.73
N GLY A 245 0.35 2.52 40.45
CA GLY A 245 -0.05 1.34 39.69
C GLY A 245 0.33 1.43 38.22
N SER A 246 0.40 0.29 37.54
CA SER A 246 0.73 0.22 36.12
C SER A 246 -0.48 -0.22 35.30
N VAL A 247 -0.67 0.42 34.15
CA VAL A 247 -1.64 0.01 33.12
C VAL A 247 -0.90 -0.46 31.88
N THR A 248 -1.37 -1.53 31.27
CA THR A 248 -0.94 -1.96 29.94
C THR A 248 -1.90 -1.38 28.90
N LEU A 249 -1.34 -0.64 27.95
CA LEU A 249 -2.05 -0.06 26.83
C LEU A 249 -1.76 -0.88 25.58
N THR A 250 -2.82 -1.29 24.88
CA THR A 250 -2.74 -2.11 23.66
C THR A 250 -3.42 -1.37 22.52
N ALA A 251 -2.64 -1.01 21.50
CA ALA A 251 -3.16 -0.47 20.25
C ALA A 251 -3.27 -1.57 19.20
N SER A 252 -4.29 -1.50 18.34
CA SER A 252 -4.45 -2.38 17.19
C SER A 252 -4.61 -1.54 15.92
N LEU A 253 -3.71 -1.73 14.96
CA LEU A 253 -3.67 -1.07 13.66
C LEU A 253 -3.97 -2.10 12.56
N LYS A 254 -4.94 -1.78 11.73
CA LYS A 254 -5.31 -2.58 10.56
C LYS A 254 -5.72 -1.70 9.40
N VAL A 255 -5.74 -2.25 8.20
CA VAL A 255 -6.48 -1.67 7.07
C VAL A 255 -7.96 -1.69 7.42
N THR A 256 -8.68 -0.62 7.09
CA THR A 256 -10.14 -0.57 7.29
C THR A 256 -10.81 -1.69 6.49
N ASP A 257 -11.84 -2.30 7.07
CA ASP A 257 -12.49 -3.48 6.50
C ASP A 257 -13.58 -3.05 5.51
N TYR A 258 -13.16 -2.68 4.30
CA TYR A 258 -14.04 -2.33 3.19
C TYR A 258 -13.94 -3.39 2.10
N ASP A 259 -15.10 -3.81 1.58
CA ASP A 259 -15.18 -4.77 0.47
C ASP A 259 -14.39 -4.32 -0.77
N THR A 260 -14.28 -3.00 -0.99
CA THR A 260 -13.52 -2.41 -2.11
C THR A 260 -12.00 -2.61 -2.01
N TYR A 261 -11.48 -3.01 -0.85
CA TYR A 261 -10.06 -3.34 -0.65
C TYR A 261 -9.77 -4.83 -0.86
N ASP A 262 -10.78 -5.62 -1.24
CA ASP A 262 -10.67 -7.05 -1.49
C ASP A 262 -9.99 -7.79 -0.32
N ARG A 263 -8.94 -8.57 -0.59
CA ARG A 263 -8.20 -9.32 0.44
C ARG A 263 -7.44 -8.43 1.42
N LEU A 264 -7.27 -7.15 1.11
CA LEU A 264 -6.54 -6.23 1.98
C LEU A 264 -7.43 -5.66 3.09
N GLY A 265 -8.76 -5.74 2.95
CA GLY A 265 -9.71 -5.32 3.97
C GLY A 265 -9.46 -6.02 5.31
N GLY A 266 -9.32 -5.24 6.39
CA GLY A 266 -9.14 -5.78 7.73
C GLY A 266 -7.73 -6.32 8.05
N ASN A 267 -6.79 -6.30 7.10
CA ASN A 267 -5.44 -6.83 7.30
C ASN A 267 -4.69 -6.12 8.44
N PRO A 268 -3.98 -6.86 9.31
CA PRO A 268 -3.16 -6.23 10.33
C PRO A 268 -1.97 -5.51 9.70
N VAL A 269 -1.66 -4.31 10.20
CA VAL A 269 -0.51 -3.51 9.74
C VAL A 269 0.60 -3.61 10.78
N ALA A 270 1.56 -4.51 10.56
CA ALA A 270 2.65 -4.78 11.52
C ALA A 270 3.95 -4.04 11.15
N GLY A 271 4.85 -3.82 12.12
CA GLY A 271 6.18 -3.23 11.85
C GLY A 271 6.18 -1.72 11.55
N ARG A 272 5.02 -1.06 11.63
CA ARG A 272 4.88 0.41 11.49
C ARG A 272 5.07 1.10 12.83
N LYS A 273 5.33 2.41 12.82
CA LYS A 273 5.48 3.21 14.05
C LYS A 273 4.13 3.73 14.51
N VAL A 274 3.67 3.26 15.68
CA VAL A 274 2.50 3.81 16.38
C VAL A 274 2.99 4.60 17.59
N THR A 275 2.57 5.84 17.72
CA THR A 275 2.96 6.73 18.84
C THR A 275 1.85 6.78 19.88
N LEU A 276 2.20 6.62 21.15
CA LEU A 276 1.29 6.90 22.25
C LEU A 276 1.36 8.38 22.61
N GLN A 277 0.20 9.00 22.70
CA GLN A 277 0.03 10.35 23.22
C GLN A 277 -0.80 10.32 24.50
N TYR A 278 -0.56 11.30 25.36
CA TYR A 278 -1.34 11.51 26.57
C TYR A 278 -1.66 12.98 26.78
N ARG A 279 -2.62 13.22 27.66
CA ARG A 279 -2.87 14.52 28.28
C ARG A 279 -3.44 14.32 29.68
N PRO A 280 -3.27 15.28 30.61
CA PRO A 280 -4.05 15.28 31.84
C PRO A 280 -5.55 15.36 31.52
N VAL A 281 -6.38 14.72 32.34
CA VAL A 281 -7.84 14.73 32.15
C VAL A 281 -8.37 16.17 32.18
N GLY A 282 -9.24 16.51 31.22
CA GLY A 282 -9.83 17.86 31.09
C GLY A 282 -8.96 18.87 30.34
N ILE A 283 -7.72 18.53 29.98
CA ILE A 283 -6.85 19.36 29.14
C ILE A 283 -7.09 19.03 27.66
N SER A 284 -6.90 20.00 26.76
CA SER A 284 -7.08 19.81 25.32
C SER A 284 -5.80 19.41 24.58
N THR A 285 -4.64 19.91 25.03
CA THR A 285 -3.33 19.69 24.41
C THR A 285 -2.78 18.29 24.68
N TRP A 286 -2.31 17.62 23.62
CA TRP A 286 -1.69 16.29 23.68
C TRP A 286 -0.17 16.37 23.67
N SER A 287 0.46 15.50 24.47
CA SER A 287 1.91 15.30 24.52
C SER A 287 2.26 13.88 24.09
N SER A 288 3.35 13.71 23.36
CA SER A 288 3.85 12.37 22.97
C SER A 288 4.61 11.72 24.12
N ILE A 289 4.31 10.45 24.39
CA ILE A 289 5.12 9.58 25.26
C ILE A 289 6.25 8.98 24.44
N GLY A 290 5.94 8.49 23.24
CA GLY A 290 6.89 7.84 22.34
C GLY A 290 6.24 6.73 21.51
N THR A 291 7.06 5.98 20.79
CA THR A 291 6.62 4.83 19.98
C THR A 291 6.23 3.66 20.88
N ILE A 292 5.08 3.06 20.62
CA ILE A 292 4.62 1.82 21.24
C ILE A 292 5.36 0.65 20.56
N PRO A 293 6.05 -0.23 21.31
CA PRO A 293 6.65 -1.43 20.74
C PRO A 293 5.61 -2.36 20.09
N ALA A 294 6.02 -3.11 19.07
CA ALA A 294 5.18 -4.14 18.48
C ALA A 294 4.86 -5.25 19.49
N GLY A 295 3.60 -5.69 19.50
CA GLY A 295 3.13 -6.82 20.31
C GLY A 295 3.39 -8.17 19.64
N ALA A 296 2.98 -9.25 20.32
CA ALA A 296 3.13 -10.62 19.82
C ALA A 296 2.19 -10.95 18.65
N THR A 297 1.07 -10.23 18.52
CA THR A 297 0.11 -10.41 17.42
C THR A 297 0.36 -9.34 16.36
N SER A 298 0.32 -9.71 15.08
CA SER A 298 0.51 -8.76 13.98
C SER A 298 -0.52 -7.63 14.03
N GLY A 299 -0.09 -6.39 13.79
CA GLY A 299 -0.92 -5.20 13.92
C GLY A 299 -1.18 -4.75 15.36
N THR A 300 -0.65 -5.44 16.38
CA THR A 300 -0.76 -4.99 17.78
C THR A 300 0.49 -4.29 18.26
N TYR A 301 0.31 -3.34 19.16
CA TYR A 301 1.37 -2.56 19.79
C TYR A 301 1.07 -2.42 21.28
N VAL A 302 2.04 -2.73 22.14
CA VAL A 302 1.81 -2.84 23.59
C VAL A 302 2.84 -2.04 24.38
N LEU A 303 2.37 -1.22 25.32
CA LEU A 303 3.23 -0.47 26.24
C LEU A 303 2.61 -0.43 27.64
N SER A 304 3.40 -0.74 28.65
CA SER A 304 3.03 -0.55 30.06
C SER A 304 3.48 0.82 30.56
N GLN A 305 2.64 1.47 31.35
CA GLN A 305 2.90 2.79 31.91
C GLN A 305 2.48 2.83 33.39
N THR A 306 3.40 3.25 34.25
CA THR A 306 3.11 3.53 35.66
C THR A 306 2.44 4.90 35.79
N GLN A 307 1.36 4.97 36.58
CA GLN A 307 0.56 6.17 36.75
C GLN A 307 0.57 6.69 38.18
N THR A 308 0.71 8.00 38.31
CA THR A 308 0.58 8.74 39.56
C THR A 308 -0.52 9.80 39.49
N SER A 309 -1.19 9.94 38.35
CA SER A 309 -2.26 10.90 38.10
C SER A 309 -3.16 10.40 36.97
N GLY A 310 -4.42 10.85 36.96
CA GLY A 310 -5.37 10.53 35.90
C GLY A 310 -4.97 11.13 34.55
N ARG A 311 -5.06 10.34 33.48
CA ARG A 311 -4.65 10.73 32.13
C ARG A 311 -5.60 10.17 31.07
N ASP A 312 -5.76 10.94 30.00
CA ASP A 312 -6.34 10.49 28.74
C ASP A 312 -5.22 10.02 27.82
N TYR A 313 -5.42 8.90 27.13
CA TYR A 313 -4.50 8.32 26.16
C TYR A 313 -5.12 8.18 24.79
N ARG A 314 -4.30 8.32 23.75
CA ARG A 314 -4.64 7.90 22.38
C ARG A 314 -3.40 7.39 21.66
N ALA A 315 -3.60 6.46 20.74
CA ALA A 315 -2.58 6.03 19.80
C ALA A 315 -2.71 6.82 18.49
N VAL A 316 -1.57 7.10 17.86
CA VAL A 316 -1.49 7.82 16.57
C VAL A 316 -0.58 7.04 15.63
N PHE A 317 -1.08 6.79 14.43
CA PHE A 317 -0.33 6.27 13.30
C PHE A 317 -0.32 7.34 12.20
N SER A 318 0.86 7.84 11.85
CA SER A 318 1.01 8.81 10.75
C SER A 318 1.16 8.07 9.43
N ALA A 319 0.51 8.56 8.37
CA ALA A 319 0.65 8.01 7.03
C ALA A 319 2.14 8.00 6.61
N PRO A 320 2.71 6.84 6.21
CA PRO A 320 4.04 6.78 5.62
C PRO A 320 4.03 7.42 4.22
N SER A 321 5.14 8.04 3.80
CA SER A 321 5.25 8.67 2.47
C SER A 321 5.54 7.67 1.35
N ASP A 322 5.87 6.43 1.69
CA ASP A 322 6.35 5.39 0.78
C ASP A 322 5.45 4.14 0.78
N GLU A 323 4.21 4.27 1.27
CA GLU A 323 3.19 3.22 1.18
C GLU A 323 1.81 3.80 0.84
N GLY A 324 0.94 3.00 0.22
CA GLY A 324 -0.44 3.37 -0.10
C GLY A 324 -1.44 3.18 1.05
N ILE A 325 -1.07 3.60 2.27
CA ILE A 325 -1.95 3.53 3.45
C ILE A 325 -2.06 4.88 4.18
N GLY A 326 -3.29 5.23 4.58
CA GLY A 326 -3.60 6.44 5.32
C GLY A 326 -3.24 6.35 6.81
N GLY A 327 -3.07 7.51 7.45
CA GLY A 327 -2.86 7.60 8.89
C GLY A 327 -4.15 7.44 9.69
N ALA A 328 -4.04 7.11 10.98
CA ALA A 328 -5.18 6.92 11.87
C ALA A 328 -4.88 7.39 13.29
N THR A 329 -5.92 7.80 14.02
CA THR A 329 -5.85 8.12 15.45
C THR A 329 -6.94 7.35 16.18
N SER A 330 -6.59 6.73 17.30
CA SER A 330 -7.57 5.96 18.09
C SER A 330 -8.57 6.86 18.81
N GLY A 331 -9.65 6.23 19.29
CA GLY A 331 -10.45 6.81 20.38
C GLY A 331 -9.61 7.07 21.64
N VAL A 332 -10.13 7.90 22.52
CA VAL A 332 -9.48 8.27 23.80
C VAL A 332 -9.80 7.22 24.87
N VAL A 333 -8.77 6.77 25.58
CA VAL A 333 -8.91 5.93 26.78
C VAL A 333 -8.54 6.74 28.01
N THR A 334 -9.47 6.91 28.93
CA THR A 334 -9.22 7.58 30.21
C THR A 334 -8.81 6.56 31.27
N VAL A 335 -7.65 6.76 31.88
CA VAL A 335 -7.18 6.00 33.04
C VAL A 335 -7.19 6.93 34.25
N ARG A 336 -7.94 6.54 35.28
CA ARG A 336 -8.06 7.24 36.55
C ARG A 336 -7.12 6.60 37.57
N VAL A 337 -6.63 7.43 38.49
CA VAL A 337 -5.71 7.02 39.56
C VAL A 337 -6.31 7.47 40.87
N ASP A 338 -6.43 6.55 41.82
CA ASP A 338 -6.87 6.86 43.19
C ASP A 338 -5.87 7.77 43.90
N SER A 339 -6.35 8.47 44.94
CA SER A 339 -5.48 9.27 45.79
C SER A 339 -4.38 8.41 46.43
N CYS A 340 -3.22 8.99 46.64
CA CYS A 340 -2.12 8.31 47.31
C CYS A 340 -2.50 8.09 48.79
N GLN A 341 -2.59 6.82 49.22
CA GLN A 341 -3.01 6.48 50.60
C GLN A 341 -1.86 6.00 51.51
N ALA A 342 -0.63 5.85 51.00
CA ALA A 342 0.49 5.28 51.76
C ALA A 342 1.61 6.31 52.03
N SER A 343 1.92 6.55 53.31
CA SER A 343 3.00 7.47 53.71
C SER A 343 4.40 6.88 53.44
N PRO A 344 5.36 7.64 52.90
CA PRO A 344 5.24 9.05 52.50
C PRO A 344 4.65 9.18 51.07
N CYS A 345 3.44 9.74 50.99
CA CYS A 345 2.93 10.25 49.72
C CYS A 345 3.66 11.56 49.40
N PRO A 346 4.17 11.75 48.18
CA PRO A 346 4.69 13.05 47.80
C PRO A 346 3.56 14.08 47.92
N LEU A 347 3.81 15.19 48.62
CA LEU A 347 2.81 16.24 48.93
C LEU A 347 2.12 16.82 47.68
N SER A 348 2.70 16.63 46.49
CA SER A 348 2.12 16.98 45.18
C SER A 348 0.99 16.06 44.69
N ALA A 349 0.72 14.95 45.38
CA ALA A 349 -0.33 13.98 45.04
C ALA A 349 -1.64 14.17 45.84
N LEU A 350 -1.69 15.16 46.75
CA LEU A 350 -2.90 15.54 47.48
C LEU A 350 -3.66 16.56 46.63
N ASP A 351 -4.96 16.31 46.37
CA ASP A 351 -5.83 17.29 45.72
C ASP A 351 -5.86 18.55 46.58
N PRO A 352 -5.48 19.74 46.06
CA PRO A 352 -5.49 20.98 46.84
C PRO A 352 -6.90 21.37 47.31
N ASN A 353 -7.96 20.70 46.82
CA ASN A 353 -9.35 20.93 47.24
C ASN A 353 -9.90 19.90 48.22
N GLU A 354 -9.13 18.89 48.64
CA GLU A 354 -9.61 17.96 49.67
C GLU A 354 -9.42 18.57 51.07
N PRO A 355 -10.51 18.85 51.81
CA PRO A 355 -10.40 19.44 53.14
C PRO A 355 -9.69 18.46 54.07
N VAL A 356 -8.57 18.92 54.66
CA VAL A 356 -7.85 18.19 55.71
C VAL A 356 -8.82 17.92 56.85
N LYS A 357 -9.22 16.66 57.04
CA LYS A 357 -9.96 16.24 58.22
C LYS A 357 -8.99 16.25 59.39
N GLU A 358 -9.09 17.25 60.27
CA GLU A 358 -8.43 17.22 61.56
C GLU A 358 -8.97 16.04 62.38
N GLU A 359 -8.10 15.11 62.76
CA GLU A 359 -8.43 14.08 63.75
C GLU A 359 -8.56 14.73 65.14
N PRO A 360 -9.64 14.43 65.90
CA PRO A 360 -9.77 14.89 67.28
C PRO A 360 -8.75 14.17 68.16
N ARG A 361 -8.01 14.95 68.97
CA ARG A 361 -7.04 14.47 69.97
C ARG A 361 -7.70 13.74 71.14
#